data_AF-A0AA35WBY1-F1
#
_entry.id   AF-A0AA35WBY1-F1
#
_cell.length_a   1.000
_cell.length_b   1.000
_cell.length_c   1.000
_cell.angle_alpha   90.00
_cell.angle_beta   90.00
_cell.angle_gamma   90.00
#
_symmetry.space_group_name_H-M   'P 1'
#
loop_
_entity.id
_entity.type
_entity.pdbx_description
1 polymer ?
#
loop_
_entity_poly.entity_id
_entity_poly.type
_entity_poly.pdbx_seq_one_letter_code
_entity_poly.pdbx_strand_id
1 'polypeptide(L)'
;MAESLTDDELVTIVDSYKRKKLNPTSSKTADDRDLRVYVNRSVSMERIKYIGFDMDYTLVEYKSPEYEMLCFDMVVKRLISIGYPPEIAGLKYDPTFPLRGLFFDKQYGNLLKADQFGNILSCFHGFKSLTS
;
A
#
# COMPACT_ATOMS: atom_id res chain seq x y z
N MET A 1 -10.33 -17.85 -16.30
CA MET A 1 -10.56 -16.49 -16.85
C MET A 1 -11.47 -15.78 -15.88
N ALA A 2 -11.14 -14.57 -15.45
CA ALA A 2 -12.11 -13.75 -14.71
C ALA A 2 -13.12 -13.23 -15.73
N GLU A 3 -14.42 -13.46 -15.49
CA GLU A 3 -15.48 -12.87 -16.30
C GLU A 3 -15.51 -11.36 -16.07
N SER A 4 -15.67 -10.60 -17.16
CA SER A 4 -15.82 -9.14 -17.09
C SER A 4 -17.16 -8.79 -16.46
N LEU A 5 -17.13 -7.90 -15.46
CA LEU A 5 -18.34 -7.35 -14.84
C LEU A 5 -19.16 -6.58 -15.88
N THR A 6 -20.48 -6.69 -15.78
CA THR A 6 -21.43 -5.90 -16.56
C THR A 6 -21.54 -4.47 -16.02
N ASP A 7 -21.99 -3.54 -16.86
CA ASP A 7 -22.15 -2.13 -16.47
C ASP A 7 -23.08 -1.96 -15.25
N ASP A 8 -24.13 -2.77 -15.14
CA ASP A 8 -25.07 -2.76 -14.01
C ASP A 8 -24.41 -3.22 -12.70
N GLU A 9 -23.50 -4.19 -12.76
CA GLU A 9 -22.71 -4.63 -11.61
C GLU A 9 -21.74 -3.55 -11.15
N LEU A 10 -21.09 -2.85 -12.09
CA LEU A 10 -20.20 -1.73 -11.79
C LEU A 10 -20.96 -0.58 -11.13
N VAL A 11 -22.14 -0.20 -11.66
CA VAL A 11 -23.00 0.83 -11.06
C VAL A 11 -23.41 0.43 -9.64
N THR A 12 -23.78 -0.84 -9.43
CA THR A 12 -24.16 -1.36 -8.12
C THR A 12 -23.00 -1.31 -7.12
N ILE A 13 -21.78 -1.67 -7.55
CA ILE A 13 -20.57 -1.58 -6.73
C ILE A 13 -20.30 -0.12 -6.37
N VAL A 14 -20.33 0.80 -7.34
CA VAL A 14 -20.10 2.24 -7.11
C VAL A 14 -21.14 2.81 -6.14
N ASP A 15 -22.41 2.48 -6.30
CA ASP A 15 -23.48 2.98 -5.43
C ASP A 15 -23.44 2.36 -4.03
N SER A 16 -22.98 1.12 -3.90
CA SER A 16 -22.71 0.50 -2.60
C SER A 16 -21.55 1.21 -1.89
N TYR A 17 -20.50 1.60 -2.63
CA TYR A 17 -19.35 2.31 -2.10
C TYR A 17 -19.74 3.73 -1.65
N LYS A 18 -20.52 4.43 -2.47
CA LYS A 18 -21.12 5.72 -2.11
C LYS A 18 -21.97 5.60 -0.85
N ARG A 19 -22.87 4.61 -0.76
CA ARG A 19 -23.70 4.41 0.45
C ARG A 19 -22.88 4.09 1.69
N LYS A 20 -21.80 3.31 1.57
CA LYS A 20 -20.96 2.93 2.71
C LYS A 20 -20.09 4.09 3.24
N LYS A 21 -19.71 5.03 2.37
CA LYS A 21 -18.90 6.22 2.73
C LYS A 21 -19.72 7.49 2.98
N LEU A 22 -20.93 7.60 2.42
CA LEU A 22 -21.81 8.79 2.46
C LEU A 22 -23.11 8.61 3.27
N ASN A 23 -23.31 7.49 3.99
CA ASN A 23 -24.35 7.41 5.02
C ASN A 23 -23.75 7.72 6.40
N PRO A 24 -23.65 8.99 6.80
CA PRO A 24 -23.39 9.33 8.19
C PRO A 24 -24.66 9.01 8.98
N THR A 25 -24.67 7.90 9.72
CA THR A 25 -25.53 7.81 10.89
C THR A 25 -25.12 8.93 11.85
N SER A 26 -25.82 10.05 11.75
CA SER A 26 -26.11 11.01 12.82
C SER A 26 -24.94 11.40 13.75
N SER A 27 -24.11 12.34 13.30
CA SER A 27 -23.66 13.51 14.07
C SER A 27 -22.81 14.40 13.16
N LYS A 28 -22.96 15.73 13.24
CA LYS A 28 -22.13 16.71 12.51
C LYS A 28 -20.67 16.76 12.99
N THR A 29 -20.11 15.65 13.47
CA THR A 29 -18.79 15.60 14.11
C THR A 29 -17.97 14.36 13.74
N ALA A 30 -18.45 13.48 12.85
CA ALA A 30 -17.63 12.43 12.24
C ALA A 30 -16.69 13.07 11.18
N ASP A 31 -15.53 13.46 11.67
CA ASP A 31 -14.32 13.90 11.01
C ASP A 31 -14.29 13.96 9.47
N ASP A 32 -14.61 15.14 8.92
CA ASP A 32 -14.47 15.52 7.49
C ASP A 32 -13.04 15.32 6.93
N ARG A 33 -12.04 14.98 7.77
CA ARG A 33 -10.67 14.69 7.34
C ARG A 33 -10.59 13.48 6.39
N ASP A 34 -11.38 12.44 6.58
CA ASP A 34 -11.29 11.19 5.77
C ASP A 34 -11.83 11.33 4.34
N LEU A 35 -12.60 12.39 4.07
CA LEU A 35 -13.16 12.71 2.75
C LEU A 35 -12.44 13.88 2.08
N ARG A 36 -11.46 14.49 2.75
CA ARG A 36 -10.78 15.69 2.27
C ARG A 36 -9.76 15.36 1.18
N VAL A 37 -9.76 16.17 0.12
CA VAL A 37 -8.69 16.21 -0.88
C VAL A 37 -7.68 17.29 -0.49
N TYR A 38 -6.42 16.90 -0.25
CA TYR A 38 -5.35 17.81 0.14
C TYR A 38 -4.71 18.51 -1.07
N VAL A 39 -4.20 19.73 -0.87
CA VAL A 39 -3.67 20.60 -1.95
C VAL A 39 -2.25 21.05 -1.61
N ASN A 40 -1.27 20.55 -2.36
CA ASN A 40 0.12 21.05 -2.28
C ASN A 40 0.36 22.26 -3.21
N ARG A 41 -0.35 22.31 -4.36
CA ARG A 41 -0.31 23.39 -5.36
C ARG A 41 -1.71 23.65 -5.88
N SER A 42 -2.07 24.91 -6.11
CA SER A 42 -3.40 25.28 -6.60
C SER A 42 -3.69 24.66 -7.98
N VAL A 43 -4.86 24.03 -8.12
CA VAL A 43 -5.35 23.44 -9.37
C VAL A 43 -6.77 23.95 -9.63
N SER A 44 -7.02 24.47 -10.82
CA SER A 44 -8.36 24.85 -11.28
C SER A 44 -8.98 23.67 -12.04
N MET A 45 -9.92 22.98 -11.40
CA MET A 45 -10.53 21.77 -11.95
C MET A 45 -11.33 22.01 -13.24
N GLU A 46 -11.87 23.22 -13.43
CA GLU A 46 -12.57 23.63 -14.66
C GLU A 46 -11.70 23.52 -15.92
N ARG A 47 -10.38 23.64 -15.76
CA ARG A 47 -9.42 23.58 -16.88
C ARG A 47 -9.02 22.15 -17.26
N ILE A 48 -9.39 21.15 -16.45
CA ILE A 48 -9.02 19.75 -16.68
C ILE A 48 -10.03 19.11 -17.64
N LYS A 49 -9.54 18.64 -18.79
CA LYS A 49 -10.38 18.01 -19.84
C LYS A 49 -10.41 16.49 -19.80
N TYR A 50 -9.39 15.88 -19.22
CA TYR A 50 -9.21 14.43 -19.17
C TYR A 50 -8.76 14.03 -17.77
N ILE A 51 -9.28 12.89 -17.30
CA ILE A 51 -8.91 12.29 -16.02
C ILE A 51 -8.44 10.88 -16.33
N GLY A 52 -7.15 10.64 -16.15
CA GLY A 52 -6.56 9.31 -16.25
C GLY A 52 -6.49 8.64 -14.88
N PHE A 53 -6.70 7.32 -14.86
CA PHE A 53 -6.57 6.52 -13.66
C PHE A 53 -5.52 5.42 -13.88
N ASP A 54 -4.73 5.17 -12.83
CA ASP A 54 -3.96 3.94 -12.71
C ASP A 54 -4.84 2.84 -12.07
N MET A 55 -4.45 1.57 -12.16
CA MET A 55 -5.26 0.45 -11.67
C MET A 55 -4.86 0.06 -10.24
N ASP A 56 -3.68 -0.53 -10.08
CA ASP A 56 -3.22 -1.14 -8.84
C ASP A 56 -2.96 -0.09 -7.75
N TYR A 57 -3.52 -0.30 -6.56
CA TYR A 57 -3.48 0.65 -5.44
C TYR A 57 -4.03 2.06 -5.74
N THR A 58 -4.74 2.23 -6.87
CA THR A 58 -5.45 3.48 -7.23
C THR A 58 -6.95 3.24 -7.36
N LEU A 59 -7.38 2.43 -8.34
CA LEU A 59 -8.77 1.99 -8.45
C LEU A 59 -9.01 0.70 -7.67
N VAL A 60 -8.02 -0.19 -7.68
CA VAL A 60 -8.05 -1.48 -6.98
C VAL A 60 -7.20 -1.37 -5.72
N GLU A 61 -7.87 -1.18 -4.58
CA GLU A 61 -7.23 -1.23 -3.28
C GLU A 61 -7.18 -2.69 -2.79
N TYR A 62 -5.98 -3.26 -2.77
CA TYR A 62 -5.77 -4.61 -2.24
C TYR A 62 -5.94 -4.62 -0.72
N LYS A 63 -6.55 -5.69 -0.20
CA LYS A 63 -6.74 -5.86 1.25
C LYS A 63 -5.41 -6.16 1.92
N SER A 64 -5.07 -5.32 2.89
CA SER A 64 -3.91 -5.49 3.76
C SER A 64 -4.36 -6.09 5.10
N PRO A 65 -3.65 -7.09 5.67
CA PRO A 65 -2.34 -7.59 5.22
C PRO A 65 -2.39 -8.80 4.28
N GLU A 66 -3.57 -9.28 3.88
CA GLU A 66 -3.71 -10.57 3.17
C GLU A 66 -2.98 -10.61 1.83
N TYR A 67 -2.99 -9.50 1.08
CA TYR A 67 -2.30 -9.42 -0.21
C TYR A 67 -0.78 -9.46 -0.05
N GLU A 68 -0.23 -8.74 0.92
CA GLU A 68 1.20 -8.72 1.23
C GLU A 68 1.68 -10.07 1.75
N MET A 69 0.87 -10.74 2.58
CA MET A 69 1.15 -12.10 3.05
C MET A 69 1.22 -13.10 1.88
N LEU A 70 0.26 -13.04 0.96
CA LEU A 70 0.27 -13.89 -0.22
C LEU A 70 1.52 -13.64 -1.09
N CYS A 71 1.86 -12.37 -1.33
CA CYS A 71 3.06 -12.00 -2.07
C CYS A 71 4.33 -12.53 -1.39
N PHE A 72 4.43 -12.40 -0.07
CA PHE A 72 5.57 -12.89 0.70
C PHE A 72 5.74 -14.40 0.55
N ASP A 73 4.67 -15.18 0.73
CA ASP A 73 4.69 -16.63 0.61
C ASP A 73 5.08 -17.09 -0.80
N MET A 74 4.60 -16.38 -1.84
CA MET A 74 4.96 -16.66 -3.23
C MET A 74 6.45 -16.40 -3.50
N VAL A 75 6.99 -15.31 -2.97
CA VAL A 75 8.42 -14.98 -3.09
C VAL A 75 9.27 -16.01 -2.36
N VAL A 76 8.92 -16.39 -1.13
CA VAL A 76 9.63 -17.44 -0.37
C VAL A 76 9.69 -18.74 -1.16
N LYS A 77 8.54 -19.21 -1.68
CA LYS A 77 8.48 -20.41 -2.53
C LYS A 77 9.37 -20.27 -3.78
N ARG A 78 9.36 -19.10 -4.42
CA ARG A 78 10.19 -18.84 -5.60
C ARG A 78 11.68 -18.87 -5.26
N LEU A 79 12.10 -18.27 -4.14
CA LEU A 79 13.49 -18.27 -3.69
C LEU A 79 14.01 -19.69 -3.42
N ILE A 80 13.21 -20.53 -2.74
CA ILE A 80 13.55 -21.94 -2.53
C ILE A 80 13.70 -22.66 -3.88
N SER A 81 12.79 -22.41 -4.83
CA SER A 81 12.85 -23.06 -6.16
C SER A 81 14.12 -22.74 -6.97
N ILE A 82 14.79 -21.62 -6.67
CA ILE A 82 16.03 -21.20 -7.34
C ILE A 82 17.29 -21.52 -6.53
N GLY A 83 17.16 -22.24 -5.41
CA GLY A 83 18.29 -22.77 -4.62
C GLY A 83 18.58 -22.08 -3.29
N TYR A 84 17.68 -21.22 -2.78
CA TYR A 84 17.81 -20.73 -1.40
C TYR A 84 17.52 -21.83 -0.38
N PRO A 85 18.09 -21.75 0.85
CA PRO A 85 17.93 -22.78 1.87
C PRO A 85 16.44 -23.03 2.23
N PRO A 86 15.99 -24.29 2.35
CA PRO A 86 14.58 -24.61 2.58
C PRO A 86 14.04 -24.10 3.92
N GLU A 87 14.90 -23.78 4.88
CA GLU A 87 14.56 -23.27 6.21
C GLU A 87 13.78 -21.94 6.13
N ILE A 88 13.94 -21.17 5.05
CA ILE A 88 13.21 -19.91 4.86
C ILE A 88 11.70 -20.12 4.67
N ALA A 89 11.24 -21.35 4.42
CA ALA A 89 9.82 -21.69 4.42
C ALA A 89 9.14 -21.46 5.79
N GLY A 90 9.92 -21.43 6.88
CA GLY A 90 9.42 -21.12 8.22
C GLY A 90 9.21 -19.63 8.49
N LEU A 91 9.65 -18.74 7.59
CA LEU A 91 9.46 -17.30 7.75
C LEU A 91 7.98 -16.96 7.64
N LYS A 92 7.53 -16.04 8.50
CA LYS A 92 6.17 -15.50 8.50
C LYS A 92 6.23 -14.01 8.24
N TYR A 93 5.32 -13.53 7.40
CA TYR A 93 5.15 -12.11 7.18
C TYR A 93 4.61 -11.44 8.45
N ASP A 94 5.29 -10.37 8.88
CA ASP A 94 4.86 -9.51 9.98
C ASP A 94 4.50 -8.12 9.39
N PRO A 95 3.22 -7.74 9.34
CA PRO A 95 2.79 -6.45 8.78
C PRO A 95 3.26 -5.24 9.62
N THR A 96 3.74 -5.45 10.85
CA THR A 96 4.14 -4.35 11.74
C THR A 96 5.57 -3.87 11.50
N PHE A 97 6.39 -4.66 10.82
CA PHE A 97 7.79 -4.35 10.57
C PHE A 97 8.05 -3.47 9.33
N PRO A 98 7.57 -3.83 8.12
CA PRO A 98 7.89 -3.07 6.93
C PRO A 98 7.14 -1.72 6.91
N LEU A 99 7.87 -0.67 6.54
CA LEU A 99 7.30 0.65 6.27
C LEU A 99 7.56 1.03 4.81
N ARG A 100 6.58 1.70 4.18
CA ARG A 100 6.76 2.20 2.81
C ARG A 100 7.82 3.31 2.77
N GLY A 101 8.65 3.29 1.72
CA GLY A 101 9.66 4.34 1.49
C GLY A 101 11.00 4.11 2.19
N LEU A 102 11.28 2.89 2.63
CA LEU A 102 12.62 2.50 3.10
C LEU A 102 13.58 2.27 1.93
N PHE A 103 14.85 2.54 2.15
CA PHE A 103 15.94 2.23 1.24
C PHE A 103 16.62 0.93 1.67
N PHE A 104 16.89 0.05 0.70
CA PHE A 104 17.70 -1.14 0.93
C PHE A 104 19.14 -0.91 0.46
N ASP A 105 20.05 -0.84 1.42
CA ASP A 105 21.48 -0.76 1.18
C ASP A 105 22.02 -2.16 0.84
N LYS A 106 22.36 -2.36 -0.43
CA LYS A 106 22.89 -3.62 -0.94
C LYS A 106 24.31 -3.92 -0.49
N GLN A 107 25.09 -2.92 -0.11
CA GLN A 107 26.49 -3.11 0.27
C GLN A 107 26.58 -3.72 1.68
N TYR A 108 25.79 -3.18 2.62
CA TYR A 108 25.82 -3.60 4.02
C TYR A 108 24.58 -4.39 4.46
N GLY A 109 23.57 -4.53 3.60
CA GLY A 109 22.35 -5.27 3.90
C GLY A 109 21.42 -4.57 4.88
N ASN A 110 21.41 -3.23 4.89
CA ASN A 110 20.64 -2.43 5.84
C ASN A 110 19.34 -1.91 5.24
N LEU A 111 18.30 -1.82 6.08
CA LEU A 111 17.08 -1.08 5.80
C LEU A 111 17.19 0.30 6.43
N LEU A 112 17.11 1.35 5.60
CA LEU A 112 17.32 2.73 6.00
C LEU A 112 16.05 3.55 5.81
N LYS A 113 15.70 4.33 6.82
CA LYS A 113 14.76 5.45 6.69
C LYS A 113 15.59 6.73 6.59
N ALA A 114 15.47 7.45 5.48
CA ALA A 114 16.20 8.69 5.25
C ALA A 114 15.25 9.88 5.10
N ASP A 115 15.73 11.08 5.40
CA ASP A 115 15.05 12.33 5.04
C ASP A 115 15.33 12.74 3.59
N GLN A 116 14.75 13.86 3.16
CA GLN A 116 14.93 14.41 1.81
C GLN A 116 16.37 14.88 1.50
N PHE A 117 17.21 15.04 2.51
CA PHE A 117 18.62 15.47 2.39
C PHE A 117 19.58 14.28 2.45
N GLY A 118 19.08 13.06 2.64
CA GLY A 118 19.87 11.84 2.74
C GLY A 118 20.41 11.55 4.15
N ASN A 119 19.94 12.26 5.18
CA ASN A 119 20.30 11.93 6.55
C ASN A 119 19.55 10.68 7.01
N ILE A 120 20.25 9.78 7.69
CA ILE A 120 19.65 8.54 8.21
C ILE A 120 18.85 8.86 9.48
N LEU A 121 17.53 8.65 9.41
CA LEU A 121 16.61 8.78 10.54
C LEU A 121 16.51 7.48 11.36
N SER A 122 16.65 6.34 10.68
CA SER A 122 16.62 5.02 11.31
C SER A 122 17.34 4.00 10.43
N CYS A 123 17.99 3.02 11.05
CA CYS A 123 18.76 1.99 10.37
C CYS A 123 18.53 0.63 11.05
N PHE A 124 18.26 -0.40 10.25
CA PHE A 124 18.09 -1.78 10.70
C PHE A 124 18.99 -2.72 9.91
N HIS A 125 19.64 -3.65 10.61
CA HIS A 125 20.30 -4.81 10.00
C HIS A 125 19.51 -6.07 10.37
N GLY A 126 18.82 -6.66 9.40
CA GLY A 126 17.76 -7.62 9.68
C GLY A 126 16.69 -6.98 10.58
N PHE A 127 16.40 -7.59 11.73
CA PHE A 127 15.47 -7.05 12.73
C PHE A 127 16.15 -6.22 13.84
N LYS A 128 17.48 -6.07 13.79
CA LYS A 128 18.23 -5.31 14.79
C LYS A 128 18.28 -3.83 14.41
N SER A 129 17.69 -2.98 15.23
CA SER A 129 17.89 -1.53 15.12
C SER A 129 19.36 -1.20 15.41
N LEU A 130 19.98 -0.41 14.54
CA LEU A 130 21.31 0.15 14.76
C LEU A 130 21.15 1.55 15.34
N THR A 131 21.72 1.76 16.54
CA THR A 131 21.83 3.08 17.16
C THR A 131 23.25 3.59 16.94
N SER A 132 23.39 4.91 16.76
CA SER A 132 24.68 5.59 16.89
C SER A 132 25.13 5.66 18.34
#